data_AF-A0A4W4G9G8-F1
#
_entry.id   AF-A0A4W4G9G8-F1
#
_cell.length_a   1.000
_cell.length_b   1.000
_cell.length_c   1.000
_cell.angle_alpha   90.00
_cell.angle_beta   90.00
_cell.angle_gamma   90.00
#
_symmetry.space_group_name_H-M   'P 1'
#
loop_
_entity.id
_entity.type
_entity.pdbx_description
1 polymer ?
#
loop_
_entity_poly.entity_id
_entity_poly.type
_entity_poly.pdbx_seq_one_letter_code
_entity_poly.pdbx_strand_id
1 'polypeptide(L)' 'CCSSKLIPTGQLVQRVASVMQEYTQSGGVHPFGVSLLIAGWREDRPYLFQSDPSGAYFAWKATAMGKNYVNGITFLEKR' A
#
# COMPACT_ATOMS: atom_id res chain seq x y z
N CYS A 1 23.65 12.29 -17.27
CA CYS A 1 22.64 11.53 -18.03
C CYS A 1 21.74 10.64 -17.15
N CYS A 2 21.44 11.04 -15.90
CA CYS A 2 20.40 10.39 -15.09
C CYS A 2 19.42 11.48 -14.66
N SER A 3 18.32 11.60 -15.38
CA SER A 3 17.15 12.30 -14.85
C SER A 3 16.63 11.43 -13.72
N SER A 4 16.94 11.77 -12.47
CA SER A 4 16.38 11.15 -11.27
C SER A 4 14.90 11.51 -11.17
N LYS A 5 14.08 10.96 -12.07
CA LYS A 5 12.63 11.12 -12.01
C LYS A 5 12.13 10.36 -10.79
N LEU A 6 11.51 11.09 -9.86
CA LEU A 6 10.79 10.53 -8.74
C LEU A 6 9.76 9.51 -9.26
N ILE A 7 9.77 8.31 -8.67
CA ILE A 7 8.82 7.25 -9.01
C ILE A 7 7.43 7.70 -8.53
N PRO A 8 6.40 7.68 -9.39
CA PRO A 8 5.03 7.96 -8.97
C PRO A 8 4.58 6.95 -7.91
N THR A 9 3.87 7.41 -6.86
CA THR A 9 3.40 6.56 -5.76
C THR A 9 2.62 5.33 -6.25
N GLY A 10 1.74 5.49 -7.24
CA GLY A 10 1.00 4.37 -7.82
C GLY A 10 1.90 3.32 -8.47
N GLN A 11 2.99 3.73 -9.14
CA GLN A 11 3.95 2.81 -9.73
C GLN A 11 4.78 2.09 -8.65
N LEU A 12 5.11 2.78 -7.55
CA LEU A 12 5.77 2.16 -6.40
C LEU A 12 4.87 1.08 -5.79
N VAL A 13 3.60 1.38 -5.53
CA VAL A 13 2.63 0.45 -4.95
C VAL A 13 2.46 -0.78 -5.84
N GLN A 14 2.33 -0.58 -7.16
CA GLN A 14 2.22 -1.69 -8.10
C GLN A 14 3.42 -2.63 -8.04
N ARG A 15 4.65 -2.08 -7.96
CA ARG A 15 5.87 -2.91 -7.87
C ARG A 15 5.92 -3.68 -6.56
N VAL A 16 5.56 -3.04 -5.44
CA VAL A 16 5.49 -3.71 -4.13
C VAL A 16 4.46 -4.84 -4.15
N ALA A 17 3.27 -4.57 -4.66
CA ALA A 17 2.20 -5.54 -4.82
C ALA A 17 2.62 -6.74 -5.68
N SER A 18 3.30 -6.52 -6.80
CA SER A 18 3.82 -7.60 -7.64
C SER A 18 4.82 -8.49 -6.89
N VAL A 19 5.73 -7.90 -6.11
CA VAL A 19 6.66 -8.67 -5.27
C VAL A 19 5.89 -9.46 -4.20
N MET A 20 4.92 -8.85 -3.52
CA MET A 20 4.12 -9.56 -2.52
C MET A 20 3.36 -10.74 -3.13
N GLN A 21 2.76 -10.54 -4.31
CA GLN A 21 2.05 -11.59 -5.05
C GLN A 21 2.98 -12.75 -5.45
N GLU A 22 4.19 -12.47 -5.94
CA GLU A 22 5.15 -13.50 -6.36
C GLU A 22 5.48 -14.48 -5.22
N TYR A 23 5.57 -13.96 -3.98
CA TYR A 23 5.80 -14.75 -2.78
C TYR A 23 4.58 -15.59 -2.33
N THR A 24 3.42 -15.40 -2.96
CA THR A 24 2.24 -16.28 -2.75
C THR A 24 2.17 -17.44 -3.72
N GLN A 25 2.81 -17.32 -4.89
CA GLN A 25 2.72 -18.30 -5.97
C GLN A 25 4.00 -19.12 -6.14
N SER A 26 5.13 -18.65 -5.59
CA SER A 26 6.40 -19.35 -5.66
C SER A 26 6.49 -20.43 -4.58
N GLY A 27 6.82 -21.66 -4.98
CA GLY A 27 7.05 -22.76 -4.03
C GLY A 27 8.32 -22.55 -3.20
N GLY A 28 8.27 -22.90 -1.92
CA GLY A 28 9.44 -22.83 -1.02
C GLY A 28 9.74 -21.46 -0.41
N VAL A 29 8.92 -20.45 -0.70
CA VAL A 29 8.97 -19.14 -0.03
C VAL A 29 7.73 -18.91 0.83
N HIS A 30 7.85 -18.05 1.83
CA HIS A 30 6.76 -17.71 2.71
C HIS A 30 6.15 -16.37 2.29
N PRO A 31 4.80 -16.24 2.21
CA PRO A 31 4.14 -14.97 1.99
C PRO A 31 4.49 -13.94 3.07
N PHE A 32 4.39 -12.66 2.72
CA PHE A 32 4.62 -11.57 3.66
C PHE A 32 3.56 -11.58 4.77
N GLY A 33 3.98 -11.53 6.04
CA GLY A 33 3.08 -11.43 7.19
C GLY A 33 2.64 -10.01 7.54
N VAL A 34 2.70 -9.07 6.59
CA VAL A 34 2.48 -7.63 6.83
C VAL A 34 1.60 -7.01 5.76
N SER A 35 0.76 -6.07 6.19
CA SER A 35 0.07 -5.13 5.30
C SER A 35 0.80 -3.78 5.34
N LEU A 36 0.75 -3.02 4.25
CA LEU A 36 1.46 -1.75 4.10
C LEU A 36 0.48 -0.61 3.87
N LEU A 37 0.73 0.52 4.53
CA LEU A 37 0.17 1.82 4.15
C LEU A 37 1.26 2.62 3.45
N ILE A 38 1.02 2.94 2.19
CA ILE A 38 1.98 3.64 1.33
C ILE A 38 1.38 5.00 1.00
N ALA A 39 2.02 6.04 1.50
CA ALA A 39 1.63 7.42 1.26
C ALA A 39 2.64 8.10 0.32
N GLY A 40 2.17 9.04 -0.48
CA GLY A 40 3.04 9.89 -1.27
C GLY A 40 2.38 11.23 -1.60
N TRP A 41 3.22 12.18 -1.98
CA TRP A 41 2.79 13.53 -2.30
C TRP A 41 3.28 13.89 -3.70
N ARG A 42 2.36 14.29 -4.58
CA ARG A 42 2.72 14.70 -5.94
C ARG A 42 1.69 15.69 -6.47
N GLU A 43 2.17 16.73 -7.16
CA GLU A 43 1.30 17.73 -7.83
C GLU A 43 0.26 18.31 -6.86
N ASP A 44 0.70 18.66 -5.64
CA ASP A 44 -0.13 19.21 -4.57
C ASP A 44 -1.31 18.31 -4.14
N ARG A 45 -1.21 17.00 -4.43
CA ARG A 45 -2.21 16.01 -4.06
C ARG A 45 -1.61 14.88 -3.22
N PRO A 46 -2.23 14.54 -2.08
CA PRO A 46 -1.87 13.36 -1.32
C PRO A 46 -2.40 12.10 -2.00
N TYR A 47 -1.61 11.04 -1.95
CA TYR A 47 -1.99 9.69 -2.33
C TYR A 47 -1.79 8.78 -1.14
N LEU A 48 -2.78 7.94 -0.86
CA LEU A 48 -2.71 6.91 0.17
C LEU A 48 -3.19 5.59 -0.42
N PHE A 49 -2.34 4.58 -0.31
CA PHE A 49 -2.63 3.22 -0.74
C PHE A 49 -2.47 2.26 0.43
N GLN A 50 -3.30 1.24 0.45
CA GLN A 50 -3.18 0.09 1.32
C GLN A 50 -2.84 -1.12 0.46
N SER A 51 -1.84 -1.89 0.85
CA SER A 51 -1.49 -3.17 0.22
C SER A 51 -1.49 -4.29 1.24
N ASP A 52 -1.97 -5.46 0.85
CA ASP A 52 -2.05 -6.63 1.70
C ASP A 52 -1.13 -7.78 1.23
N PRO A 53 -0.83 -8.76 2.09
CA PRO A 53 0.00 -9.93 1.79
C PRO A 53 -0.29 -10.67 0.49
N SER A 54 -1.52 -10.62 -0.03
CA SER A 54 -1.87 -11.30 -1.28
C SER A 54 -1.29 -10.60 -2.52
N GLY A 55 -0.79 -9.37 -2.36
CA GLY A 55 -0.42 -8.49 -3.45
C GLY A 55 -1.58 -7.63 -3.97
N ALA A 56 -2.76 -7.70 -3.37
CA ALA A 56 -3.81 -6.72 -3.64
C ALA A 56 -3.47 -5.36 -3.01
N TYR A 57 -3.95 -4.29 -3.66
CA TYR A 57 -3.78 -2.92 -3.21
C TYR A 57 -4.93 -2.03 -3.64
N PHE A 58 -5.25 -1.03 -2.81
CA PHE A 58 -6.38 -0.12 -3.03
C PHE A 58 -6.01 1.30 -2.62
N ALA A 59 -6.57 2.29 -3.32
CA ALA A 59 -6.44 3.70 -2.96
C ALA A 59 -7.49 4.08 -1.92
N TRP A 60 -7.08 4.83 -0.90
CA TRP A 60 -7.94 5.26 0.19
C TRP A 60 -7.86 6.77 0.39
N LYS A 61 -8.96 7.38 0.82
CA LYS A 61 -8.93 8.75 1.35
C LYS A 61 -8.39 8.77 2.77
N ALA A 62 -8.83 7.82 3.58
CA ALA A 62 -8.36 7.55 4.92
C ALA A 62 -8.56 6.07 5.21
N THR A 63 -7.63 5.45 5.95
CA THR A 63 -7.72 4.06 6.38
C THR A 63 -6.90 3.85 7.64
N ALA A 64 -7.18 2.76 8.36
CA ALA A 64 -6.47 2.32 9.55
C ALA A 64 -6.25 0.81 9.45
N MET A 65 -5.13 0.31 9.97
CA MET A 65 -4.78 -1.11 9.98
C MET A 65 -4.27 -1.54 11.36
N GLY A 66 -4.28 -2.85 11.61
CA GLY A 66 -3.79 -3.46 12.84
C GLY A 66 -4.88 -3.75 13.86
N LYS A 67 -4.48 -3.99 15.12
CA LYS A 67 -5.42 -4.33 16.19
C LYS A 67 -6.38 -3.17 16.46
N ASN A 68 -7.67 -3.46 16.59
CA ASN A 68 -8.73 -2.48 16.85
C ASN A 68 -8.90 -1.40 15.76
N TYR A 69 -8.51 -1.69 14.51
CA TYR A 69 -8.62 -0.73 13.40
C TYR A 69 -10.05 -0.25 13.14
N VAL A 70 -11.08 -1.05 13.47
CA VAL A 70 -12.51 -0.71 13.33
C VAL A 70 -12.86 0.61 14.03
N ASN A 71 -12.30 0.85 15.23
CA ASN A 71 -12.50 2.12 15.94
C ASN A 71 -11.84 3.29 15.20
N GLY A 72 -10.67 3.05 14.61
CA GLY A 72 -9.95 4.03 13.80
C GLY A 72 -10.72 4.38 12.53
N ILE A 73 -11.23 3.40 11.80
CA ILE A 73 -12.08 3.61 10.62
C ILE A 73 -13.34 4.37 11.00
N THR A 74 -14.05 3.95 12.04
CA THR A 74 -15.28 4.62 12.51
C THR A 74 -15.02 6.09 12.89
N PHE A 75 -13.84 6.39 13.44
CA PHE A 75 -13.43 7.75 13.74
C PHE A 75 -13.16 8.56 12.46
N LEU A 76 -12.50 7.95 11.48
CA LEU A 76 -12.18 8.58 10.19
C LEU A 76 -13.43 8.82 9.33
N GLU A 77 -14.42 7.93 9.35
CA GLU A 77 -15.67 8.08 8.60
C GLU A 77 -16.54 9.24 9.09
N LYS A 78 -16.35 9.67 10.35
CA LYS A 78 -17.07 10.79 10.96
C LYS A 78 -16.46 12.16 10.64
N ARG A 79 -15.38 12.22 9.86
CA ARG A 79 -14.66 13.45 9.50
C ARG A 79 -14.48 13.58 8.00
#